data_AF-A0A8S3UB03-F1
#
_entry.id   AF-A0A8S3UB03-F1
#
_cell.length_a   1.000
_cell.length_b   1.000
_cell.length_c   1.000
_cell.angle_alpha   90.00
_cell.angle_beta   90.00
_cell.angle_gamma   90.00
#
_symmetry.space_group_name_H-M   'P 1'
#
loop_
_entity.id
_entity.type
_entity.pdbx_description
1 polymer ?
#
loop_
_entity_poly.entity_id
_entity_poly.type
_entity_poly.pdbx_seq_one_letter_code
_entity_poly.pdbx_strand_id
1 'polypeptide(L)'
;MRTVSSSIGSESESLLTCSKFHFEEKVLEKLVRLEHKVEIYEETIKKFENLFVSIAVTAYVSSAQTFSGGVVKFPTVYLNLGIKDIETFKTSEKFVCEFSGLYYISSHLRTKTQNNAFYVKKNGVYIAFSATDDENHYSTNPISAVVELHLHDTLHVQASSINIDSTYSCLSIVKIK
;
A
#
# COMPACT_ATOMS: atom_id res chain seq x y z
N MET A 1 -57.57 -6.24 75.61
CA MET A 1 -56.59 -5.25 75.13
C MET A 1 -55.56 -5.97 74.28
N ARG A 2 -55.55 -5.74 72.96
CA ARG A 2 -54.51 -6.21 72.04
C ARG A 2 -53.74 -4.99 71.55
N THR A 3 -52.46 -4.92 71.88
CA THR A 3 -51.52 -3.92 71.39
C THR A 3 -50.97 -4.39 70.05
N VAL A 4 -51.20 -3.58 69.01
CA VAL A 4 -50.57 -3.70 67.70
C VAL A 4 -49.24 -2.95 67.78
N SER A 5 -48.10 -3.62 67.60
CA SER A 5 -46.81 -2.96 67.45
C SER A 5 -46.57 -2.66 65.96
N SER A 6 -46.41 -1.37 65.64
CA SER A 6 -46.01 -0.93 64.31
C SER A 6 -44.49 -0.82 64.23
N SER A 7 -43.94 -1.42 63.17
CA SER A 7 -42.79 -1.00 62.37
C SER A 7 -41.90 0.13 62.91
N ILE A 8 -40.61 -0.20 63.12
CA ILE A 8 -39.50 0.75 62.97
C ILE A 8 -38.48 0.05 62.06
N GLY A 9 -38.65 0.21 60.75
CA GLY A 9 -37.56 0.00 59.80
C GLY A 9 -36.55 1.14 60.00
N SER A 10 -35.32 0.80 60.37
CA SER A 10 -34.29 1.76 60.79
C SER A 10 -33.83 2.64 59.62
N GLU A 11 -33.93 3.97 59.81
CA GLU A 11 -33.47 5.01 58.86
C GLU A 11 -31.99 4.87 58.45
N SER A 12 -31.18 4.14 59.23
CA SER A 12 -29.77 3.88 58.97
C SER A 12 -29.48 3.03 57.73
N GLU A 13 -30.41 2.17 57.28
CA GLU A 13 -30.23 1.40 56.04
C GLU A 13 -30.48 2.23 54.76
N SER A 14 -31.26 3.32 54.88
CA SER A 14 -31.60 4.21 53.75
C SER A 14 -30.45 5.15 53.35
N LEU A 15 -29.60 5.55 54.30
CA LEU A 15 -28.45 6.43 54.03
C LEU A 15 -27.29 5.69 53.34
N LEU A 16 -27.09 4.41 53.68
CA LEU A 16 -26.06 3.56 53.06
C LEU A 16 -26.40 3.24 51.59
N THR A 17 -27.67 3.01 51.30
CA THR A 17 -28.16 2.72 49.93
C THR A 17 -27.97 3.91 49.00
N CYS A 18 -28.22 5.14 49.45
CA CYS A 18 -28.05 6.34 48.63
C CYS A 18 -26.58 6.58 48.21
N SER A 19 -25.62 6.33 49.11
CA SER A 19 -24.19 6.46 48.79
C SER A 19 -23.70 5.40 47.77
N LYS A 20 -24.28 4.20 47.84
CA LYS A 20 -23.99 3.09 46.93
C LYS A 20 -24.50 3.39 45.51
N PHE A 21 -25.73 3.87 45.38
CA PHE A 21 -26.28 4.27 44.08
C PHE A 21 -25.47 5.40 43.44
N HIS A 22 -25.04 6.39 44.23
CA HIS A 22 -24.20 7.47 43.71
C HIS A 22 -22.81 6.99 43.25
N PHE A 23 -22.24 5.99 43.93
CA PHE A 23 -20.99 5.37 43.50
C PHE A 23 -21.19 4.56 42.20
N GLU A 24 -22.24 3.75 42.13
CA GLU A 24 -22.59 2.95 40.95
C GLU A 24 -22.84 3.84 39.72
N GLU A 25 -23.58 4.94 39.88
CA GLU A 25 -23.81 5.94 38.82
C GLU A 25 -22.50 6.53 38.30
N LYS A 26 -21.59 6.95 39.20
CA LYS A 26 -20.27 7.47 38.82
C LYS A 26 -19.38 6.44 38.13
N VAL A 27 -19.48 5.17 38.51
CA VAL A 27 -18.76 4.07 37.84
C VAL A 27 -19.33 3.87 36.44
N LEU A 28 -20.65 3.86 36.29
CA LEU A 28 -21.31 3.71 35.00
C LEU A 28 -20.96 4.85 34.04
N GLU A 29 -20.99 6.11 34.51
CA GLU A 29 -20.55 7.26 33.71
C GLU A 29 -19.10 7.12 33.22
N LYS A 30 -18.20 6.61 34.07
CA LYS A 30 -16.80 6.37 33.70
C LYS A 30 -16.67 5.25 32.66
N LEU A 31 -17.46 4.18 32.78
CA LEU A 31 -17.45 3.07 31.82
C LEU A 31 -17.94 3.53 30.44
N VAL A 32 -19.05 4.27 30.38
CA VAL A 32 -19.57 4.84 29.12
C VAL A 32 -18.54 5.76 28.46
N ARG A 33 -17.86 6.61 29.25
CA ARG A 33 -16.79 7.48 28.72
C ARG A 33 -15.58 6.70 28.21
N LEU A 34 -15.27 5.54 28.82
CA LEU A 34 -14.17 4.68 28.37
C LEU A 34 -14.52 3.97 27.07
N GLU A 35 -15.74 3.41 26.96
CA GLU A 35 -16.24 2.77 25.75
C GLU A 35 -16.19 3.73 24.55
N HIS A 36 -16.71 4.95 24.73
CA HIS A 36 -16.66 5.96 23.67
C HIS A 36 -15.22 6.36 23.28
N LYS A 37 -14.29 6.42 24.24
CA LYS A 37 -12.87 6.67 23.94
C LYS A 37 -12.24 5.52 23.15
N VAL A 38 -12.60 4.29 23.45
CA VAL A 38 -12.12 3.11 22.71
C VAL A 38 -12.60 3.17 21.27
N GLU A 39 -13.88 3.46 21.02
CA GLU A 39 -14.43 3.63 19.66
C GLU A 39 -13.66 4.69 18.86
N ILE A 40 -13.41 5.87 19.45
CA ILE A 40 -12.64 6.94 18.81
C ILE A 40 -11.21 6.47 18.48
N TYR A 41 -10.57 5.75 19.40
CA TYR A 41 -9.22 5.25 19.17
C TYR A 41 -9.18 4.17 18.08
N GLU A 42 -10.16 3.28 18.02
CA GLU A 42 -10.27 2.28 16.96
C GLU A 42 -10.44 2.93 15.58
N GLU A 43 -11.29 3.95 15.46
CA GLU A 43 -11.43 4.71 14.21
C GLU A 43 -10.14 5.44 13.83
N THR A 44 -9.43 5.98 14.83
CA THR A 44 -8.18 6.70 14.64
C THR A 44 -7.08 5.75 14.17
N ILE A 45 -6.96 4.57 14.80
CA ILE A 45 -6.00 3.52 14.40
C ILE A 45 -6.27 3.07 12.97
N LYS A 46 -7.54 2.81 12.60
CA LYS A 46 -7.90 2.46 11.21
C LYS A 46 -7.51 3.55 10.21
N LYS A 47 -7.63 4.83 10.58
CA LYS A 47 -7.15 5.95 9.74
C LYS A 47 -5.62 5.94 9.62
N PHE A 48 -4.91 5.69 10.72
CA PHE A 48 -3.44 5.63 10.73
C PHE A 48 -2.88 4.45 9.94
N GLU A 49 -3.49 3.27 10.03
CA GLU A 49 -3.10 2.10 9.24
C GLU A 49 -3.19 2.38 7.73
N ASN A 50 -4.18 3.17 7.31
CA ASN A 50 -4.32 3.60 5.91
C ASN A 50 -3.35 4.73 5.52
N LEU A 51 -2.81 5.48 6.48
CA LEU A 51 -1.87 6.58 6.23
C LEU A 51 -0.43 6.09 6.01
N PHE A 52 -0.06 4.95 6.58
CA PHE A 52 1.31 4.40 6.52
C PHE A 52 1.47 3.21 5.57
N VAL A 53 0.72 3.20 4.47
CA VAL A 53 0.89 2.15 3.45
C VAL A 53 2.20 2.39 2.69
N SER A 54 3.23 1.65 3.08
CA SER A 54 4.51 1.60 2.37
C SER A 54 4.39 0.68 1.17
N ILE A 55 4.31 1.26 -0.03
CA ILE A 55 4.33 0.50 -1.29
C ILE A 55 5.71 0.65 -1.92
N ALA A 56 6.41 -0.47 -2.09
CA ALA A 56 7.65 -0.51 -2.83
C ALA A 56 7.83 -1.89 -3.48
N VAL A 57 8.27 -1.91 -4.73
CA VAL A 57 8.69 -3.14 -5.40
C VAL A 57 9.97 -2.88 -6.17
N THR A 58 10.88 -3.84 -6.16
CA THR A 58 12.03 -3.88 -7.06
C THR A 58 12.15 -5.28 -7.64
N ALA A 59 12.18 -5.35 -8.97
CA ALA A 59 12.17 -6.60 -9.71
C ALA A 59 13.16 -6.56 -10.88
N TYR A 60 13.57 -7.75 -11.32
CA TYR A 60 14.63 -7.98 -12.29
C TYR A 60 14.16 -8.90 -13.40
N VAL A 61 14.80 -8.75 -14.55
CA VAL A 61 14.68 -9.70 -15.66
C VAL A 61 15.52 -10.94 -15.32
N SER A 62 14.92 -12.13 -15.34
CA SER A 62 15.58 -13.38 -14.87
C SER A 62 16.51 -14.03 -15.91
N SER A 63 16.29 -13.77 -17.19
CA SER A 63 17.05 -14.35 -18.30
C SER A 63 17.09 -13.38 -19.47
N ALA A 64 18.11 -13.50 -20.33
CA ALA A 64 18.17 -12.72 -21.54
C ALA A 64 16.90 -12.96 -22.39
N GLN A 65 16.26 -11.89 -22.84
CA GLN A 65 14.98 -11.96 -23.54
C GLN A 65 15.04 -11.12 -24.81
N THR A 66 14.67 -11.73 -25.93
CA THR A 66 14.48 -11.02 -27.20
C THR A 66 13.00 -10.68 -27.34
N PHE A 67 12.70 -9.39 -27.44
CA PHE A 67 11.37 -8.84 -27.67
C PHE A 67 11.25 -8.41 -29.12
N SER A 68 10.07 -8.64 -29.71
CA SER A 68 9.66 -8.06 -31.01
C SER A 68 8.60 -6.98 -30.77
N GLY A 69 8.87 -6.11 -29.79
CA GLY A 69 7.89 -5.23 -29.18
C GLY A 69 7.09 -5.94 -28.09
N GLY A 70 6.60 -5.14 -27.13
CA GLY A 70 5.73 -5.63 -26.05
C GLY A 70 6.20 -5.20 -24.68
N VAL A 71 5.51 -5.72 -23.66
CA VAL A 71 5.76 -5.33 -22.28
C VAL A 71 6.90 -6.17 -21.70
N VAL A 72 7.84 -5.51 -21.03
CA VAL A 72 8.99 -6.15 -20.41
C VAL A 72 8.56 -6.82 -19.10
N LYS A 73 8.95 -8.09 -18.93
CA LYS A 73 8.65 -8.89 -17.74
C LYS A 73 9.78 -8.82 -16.72
N PHE A 74 9.42 -8.67 -15.45
CA PHE A 74 10.35 -8.69 -14.32
C PHE A 74 9.97 -9.82 -13.34
N PRO A 75 10.18 -11.10 -13.72
CA PRO A 75 9.69 -12.24 -12.95
C PRO A 75 10.41 -12.44 -11.60
N THR A 76 11.62 -11.88 -11.43
CA THR A 76 12.39 -12.03 -10.20
C THR A 76 12.20 -10.80 -9.32
N VAL A 77 11.47 -10.95 -8.21
CA VAL A 77 11.22 -9.86 -7.26
C VAL A 77 12.25 -9.92 -6.13
N TYR A 78 12.94 -8.81 -5.89
CA TYR A 78 13.92 -8.66 -4.80
C TYR A 78 13.31 -8.01 -3.56
N LEU A 79 12.48 -6.99 -3.77
CA LEU A 79 11.77 -6.30 -2.71
C LEU A 79 10.29 -6.25 -3.06
N ASN A 80 9.44 -6.59 -2.09
CA ASN A 80 8.00 -6.33 -2.13
C ASN A 80 7.54 -5.82 -0.77
N LEU A 81 7.05 -4.59 -0.73
CA LEU A 81 6.38 -3.98 0.40
C LEU A 81 4.98 -3.56 -0.06
N GLY A 82 3.97 -4.14 0.57
CA GLY A 82 2.57 -3.73 0.43
C GLY A 82 1.85 -4.10 -0.87
N ILE A 83 2.48 -4.78 -1.83
CA ILE A 83 1.78 -5.37 -2.98
C ILE A 83 1.26 -6.76 -2.59
N LYS A 84 -0.06 -6.94 -2.55
CA LYS A 84 -0.69 -8.20 -2.16
C LYS A 84 -0.58 -9.27 -3.25
N ASP A 85 -0.87 -8.90 -4.50
CA ASP A 85 -0.86 -9.82 -5.64
C ASP A 85 0.47 -9.79 -6.41
N ILE A 86 1.52 -10.27 -5.76
CA ILE A 86 2.86 -10.27 -6.34
C ILE A 86 3.04 -11.27 -7.49
N GLU A 87 2.27 -12.37 -7.50
CA GLU A 87 2.34 -13.38 -8.55
C GLU A 87 1.72 -12.87 -9.85
N THR A 88 0.60 -12.13 -9.77
CA THR A 88 0.09 -11.40 -10.92
C THR A 88 1.09 -10.35 -11.38
N PHE A 89 1.76 -9.59 -10.50
CA PHE A 89 2.80 -8.64 -10.94
C PHE A 89 3.94 -9.32 -11.73
N LYS A 90 4.42 -10.48 -11.28
CA LYS A 90 5.49 -11.24 -11.95
C LYS A 90 5.09 -11.72 -13.36
N THR A 91 3.80 -11.98 -13.59
CA THR A 91 3.29 -12.64 -14.81
C THR A 91 2.54 -11.70 -15.75
N SER A 92 1.81 -10.72 -15.22
CA SER A 92 0.88 -9.82 -15.93
C SER A 92 1.54 -8.64 -16.63
N GLU A 93 2.86 -8.51 -16.48
CA GLU A 93 3.66 -7.46 -17.13
C GLU A 93 3.35 -6.04 -16.61
N LYS A 94 2.44 -5.91 -15.63
CA LYS A 94 1.87 -4.63 -15.20
C LYS A 94 1.84 -4.54 -13.68
N PHE A 95 2.19 -3.36 -13.16
CA PHE A 95 1.83 -2.94 -11.83
C PHE A 95 0.41 -2.40 -11.83
N VAL A 96 -0.42 -2.83 -10.87
CA VAL A 96 -1.76 -2.30 -10.65
C VAL A 96 -1.77 -1.56 -9.32
N CYS A 97 -2.18 -0.30 -9.34
CA CYS A 97 -2.20 0.55 -8.17
C CYS A 97 -3.34 0.13 -7.22
N GLU A 98 -2.99 -0.34 -6.02
CA GLU A 98 -3.96 -0.63 -4.94
C GLU A 98 -4.23 0.59 -4.04
N PHE A 99 -3.37 1.60 -4.09
CA PHE A 99 -3.45 2.77 -3.20
C PHE A 99 -3.13 4.04 -3.97
N SER A 100 -4.11 4.93 -4.11
CA SER A 100 -3.89 6.21 -4.80
C SER A 100 -2.77 7.02 -4.13
N GLY A 101 -1.98 7.73 -4.93
CA GLY A 101 -0.90 8.57 -4.43
C GLY A 101 0.13 8.92 -5.48
N LEU A 102 1.25 9.47 -5.02
CA LEU A 102 2.37 9.84 -5.88
C LEU A 102 3.40 8.72 -5.85
N TYR A 103 3.81 8.26 -7.03
CA TYR A 103 4.74 7.16 -7.20
C TYR A 103 5.99 7.61 -7.96
N TYR A 104 7.14 7.14 -7.49
CA TYR A 104 8.40 7.17 -8.25
C TYR A 104 8.58 5.82 -8.93
N ILE A 105 8.79 5.84 -10.25
CA ILE A 105 9.13 4.68 -11.05
C ILE A 105 10.51 4.89 -11.66
N SER A 106 11.34 3.85 -11.61
CA SER A 106 12.67 3.81 -12.21
C SER A 106 12.86 2.47 -12.89
N SER A 107 13.37 2.46 -14.10
CA SER A 107 13.79 1.24 -14.77
C SER A 107 15.15 1.45 -15.41
N HIS A 108 15.97 0.42 -15.36
CA HIS A 108 17.24 0.35 -16.05
C HIS A 108 17.17 -0.89 -16.91
N LEU A 109 17.28 -0.74 -18.22
CA LEU A 109 17.32 -1.87 -19.13
C LEU A 109 18.64 -1.86 -19.88
N ARG A 110 19.35 -2.97 -19.78
CA ARG A 110 20.59 -3.19 -20.50
C ARG A 110 20.29 -3.94 -21.79
N THR A 111 20.67 -3.38 -22.92
CA THR A 111 20.34 -3.93 -24.24
C THR A 111 21.54 -4.03 -25.16
N LYS A 112 21.47 -4.98 -26.09
CA LYS A 112 22.43 -5.18 -27.18
C LYS A 112 21.71 -5.14 -28.52
N THR A 113 21.04 -4.03 -28.81
CA THR A 113 20.30 -3.83 -30.07
C THR A 113 20.39 -2.36 -30.46
N GLN A 114 20.61 -2.12 -31.75
CA GLN A 114 20.60 -0.77 -32.32
C GLN A 114 19.18 -0.17 -32.27
N ASN A 115 19.07 1.15 -32.16
CA ASN A 115 17.78 1.86 -32.18
C ASN A 115 16.76 1.30 -31.18
N ASN A 116 17.20 1.12 -29.94
CA ASN A 116 16.32 0.64 -28.88
C ASN A 116 15.59 1.81 -28.23
N ALA A 117 14.32 1.61 -27.89
CA ALA A 117 13.52 2.57 -27.17
C ALA A 117 12.63 1.86 -26.16
N PHE A 118 12.51 2.46 -24.99
CA PHE A 118 11.71 2.00 -23.88
C PHE A 118 10.77 3.08 -23.45
N TYR A 119 9.64 2.64 -22.94
CA TYR A 119 8.53 3.50 -22.60
C TYR A 119 7.96 3.06 -21.27
N VAL A 120 7.73 4.01 -20.37
CA VAL A 120 6.82 3.77 -19.25
C VAL A 120 5.44 4.22 -19.70
N LYS A 121 4.46 3.34 -19.52
CA LYS A 121 3.05 3.61 -19.82
C LYS A 121 2.19 3.60 -18.58
N LYS A 122 1.34 4.62 -18.45
CA LYS A 122 0.23 4.69 -17.50
C LYS A 122 -1.07 4.45 -18.25
N ASN A 123 -1.84 3.42 -17.91
CA ASN A 123 -3.11 3.10 -18.56
C ASN A 123 -3.00 3.05 -20.10
N GLY A 124 -1.88 2.55 -20.62
CA GLY A 124 -1.59 2.48 -22.06
C GLY A 124 -1.04 3.78 -22.68
N VAL A 125 -1.06 4.90 -21.95
CA VAL A 125 -0.54 6.20 -22.40
C VAL A 125 0.93 6.35 -22.01
N TYR A 126 1.75 6.83 -22.93
CA TYR A 126 3.18 7.09 -22.71
C TYR A 126 3.38 8.23 -21.69
N ILE A 127 4.15 7.98 -20.63
CA ILE A 127 4.48 9.01 -19.62
C ILE A 127 5.96 9.34 -19.53
N ALA A 128 6.83 8.42 -19.96
CA ALA A 128 8.27 8.64 -20.07
C ALA A 128 8.83 7.72 -21.15
N PHE A 129 9.98 8.09 -21.73
CA PHE A 129 10.72 7.24 -22.65
C PHE A 129 12.23 7.44 -22.51
N SER A 130 12.99 6.45 -22.96
CA SER A 130 14.45 6.46 -23.04
C SER A 130 14.85 5.68 -24.29
N ALA A 131 15.88 6.13 -24.99
CA ALA A 131 16.33 5.51 -26.23
C ALA A 131 17.84 5.67 -26.40
N THR A 132 18.49 4.65 -26.95
CA THR A 132 19.88 4.72 -27.39
C THR A 132 20.04 4.24 -28.82
N ASP A 133 21.00 4.87 -29.50
CA ASP A 133 21.46 4.49 -30.83
C ASP A 133 22.95 4.10 -30.73
N ASP A 134 23.21 3.01 -30.00
CA ASP A 134 24.56 2.46 -29.85
C ASP A 134 24.64 1.14 -30.62
N GLU A 135 25.48 1.13 -31.66
CA GLU A 135 25.74 -0.06 -32.48
C GLU A 135 26.78 -0.96 -31.80
N ASN A 136 26.46 -2.25 -31.71
CA ASN A 136 27.37 -3.34 -31.32
C ASN A 136 27.86 -3.36 -29.86
N HIS A 137 27.43 -2.44 -29.01
CA HIS A 137 27.78 -2.39 -27.59
C HIS A 137 26.56 -2.62 -26.69
N TYR A 138 26.81 -3.06 -25.46
CA TYR A 138 25.77 -3.05 -24.44
C TYR A 138 25.53 -1.61 -24.01
N SER A 139 24.32 -1.11 -24.22
CA SER A 139 23.87 0.18 -23.69
C SER A 139 22.93 -0.03 -22.51
N THR A 140 23.00 0.89 -21.54
CA THR A 140 22.05 0.93 -20.42
C THR A 140 21.14 2.13 -20.63
N ASN A 141 19.84 1.88 -20.62
CA ASN A 141 18.81 2.88 -20.82
C ASN A 141 18.08 3.12 -19.49
N PRO A 142 18.51 4.12 -18.70
CA PRO A 142 17.77 4.52 -17.51
C PRO A 142 16.51 5.29 -17.95
N ILE A 143 15.43 5.07 -17.22
CA ILE A 143 14.20 5.83 -17.32
C ILE A 143 13.63 6.00 -15.92
N SER A 144 13.23 7.22 -15.58
CA SER A 144 12.53 7.48 -14.32
C SER A 144 11.43 8.51 -14.51
N ALA A 145 10.40 8.40 -13.68
CA ALA A 145 9.29 9.34 -13.67
C ALA A 145 8.68 9.41 -12.27
N VAL A 146 8.10 10.56 -11.95
CA VAL A 146 7.18 10.70 -10.83
C VAL A 146 5.78 10.83 -11.43
N VAL A 147 4.86 10.00 -10.98
CA VAL A 147 3.51 9.91 -11.55
C VAL A 147 2.48 9.76 -10.44
N GLU A 148 1.41 10.53 -10.53
CA GLU A 148 0.23 10.33 -9.70
C GLU A 148 -0.56 9.13 -10.23
N LEU A 149 -0.84 8.17 -9.37
CA LEU A 149 -1.66 7.00 -9.66
C LEU A 149 -2.93 7.04 -8.82
N HIS A 150 -4.05 6.74 -9.45
CA HIS A 150 -5.31 6.46 -8.79
C HIS A 150 -5.50 4.96 -8.63
N LEU A 151 -6.42 4.57 -7.76
CA LEU A 151 -6.83 3.19 -7.59
C LEU A 151 -7.13 2.53 -8.95
N HIS A 152 -6.55 1.36 -9.18
CA HIS A 152 -6.60 0.58 -10.42
C HIS A 152 -5.87 1.16 -11.64
N ASP A 153 -5.18 2.30 -11.51
CA ASP A 153 -4.25 2.73 -12.54
C ASP A 153 -3.18 1.65 -12.74
N THR A 154 -2.76 1.48 -14.00
CA THR A 154 -1.77 0.48 -14.39
C THR A 154 -0.49 1.14 -14.87
N LEU A 155 0.65 0.58 -14.48
CA LEU A 155 1.97 0.95 -14.97
C LEU A 155 2.67 -0.24 -15.60
N HIS A 156 3.36 -0.02 -16.72
CA HIS A 156 4.25 -1.03 -17.30
C HIS A 156 5.37 -0.41 -18.13
N VAL A 157 6.44 -1.17 -18.31
CA VAL A 157 7.56 -0.83 -19.19
C VAL A 157 7.37 -1.56 -20.50
N GLN A 158 7.27 -0.83 -21.59
CA GLN A 158 7.21 -1.38 -22.94
C GLN A 158 8.54 -1.12 -23.65
N ALA A 159 8.98 -2.10 -24.43
CA ALA A 159 10.12 -1.97 -25.31
C ALA A 159 9.72 -2.06 -26.79
N SER A 160 10.54 -1.50 -27.68
CA SER A 160 10.55 -1.83 -29.11
C SER A 160 11.16 -3.24 -29.33
N SER A 161 11.47 -3.61 -30.57
CA SER A 161 12.16 -4.86 -30.86
C SER A 161 13.60 -4.82 -30.34
N ILE A 162 13.90 -5.53 -29.25
CA ILE A 162 15.18 -5.43 -28.53
C ILE A 162 15.62 -6.77 -27.93
N ASN A 163 16.93 -6.91 -27.71
CA ASN A 163 17.53 -7.98 -26.91
C ASN A 163 17.95 -7.42 -25.55
N ILE A 164 17.19 -7.75 -24.50
CA ILE A 164 17.45 -7.36 -23.11
C ILE A 164 18.41 -8.37 -22.49
N ASP A 165 19.51 -7.86 -21.95
CA ASP A 165 20.38 -8.59 -21.02
C ASP A 165 19.71 -8.64 -19.65
N SER A 166 19.58 -9.84 -19.07
CA SER A 166 19.11 -9.99 -17.70
C SER A 166 20.04 -9.33 -16.69
N THR A 167 21.33 -9.24 -17.01
CA THR A 167 22.32 -8.67 -16.12
C THR A 167 22.09 -7.16 -16.01
N TYR A 168 21.76 -6.69 -14.80
CA TYR A 168 21.51 -5.28 -14.47
C TYR A 168 20.21 -4.67 -15.01
N SER A 169 19.28 -5.48 -15.52
CA SER A 169 17.96 -4.99 -15.96
C SER A 169 16.93 -5.07 -14.83
N CYS A 170 16.41 -3.92 -14.39
CA CYS A 170 15.49 -3.84 -13.26
C CYS A 170 14.37 -2.79 -13.43
N LEU A 171 13.34 -2.95 -12.59
CA LEU A 171 12.23 -2.03 -12.39
C LEU A 171 12.04 -1.82 -10.90
N SER A 172 11.98 -0.57 -10.48
CA SER A 172 11.65 -0.15 -9.12
C SER A 172 10.44 0.79 -9.15
N ILE A 173 9.47 0.54 -8.29
CA ILE A 173 8.28 1.39 -8.11
C ILE A 173 8.11 1.63 -6.61
N VAL A 174 7.98 2.89 -6.21
CA VAL A 174 7.87 3.29 -4.80
C VAL A 174 6.80 4.36 -4.65
N LYS A 175 5.86 4.20 -3.71
CA LYS A 175 4.94 5.26 -3.30
C LYS A 175 5.69 6.25 -2.42
N ILE A 176 5.71 7.51 -2.83
CA ILE A 176 6.39 8.60 -2.13
C ILE A 176 5.42 9.55 -1.41
N LYS A 177 4.14 9.55 -1.78
CA LYS A 177 3.07 10.30 -1.09
C LYS A 177 1.75 9.56 -1.17
#